data_AF-A0A1M4ZF10-F1
#
_entry.id   AF-A0A1M4ZF10-F1
#
_cell.length_a   1.000
_cell.length_b   1.000
_cell.length_c   1.000
_cell.angle_alpha   90.00
_cell.angle_beta   90.00
_cell.angle_gamma   90.00
#
_symmetry.space_group_name_H-M   'P 1'
#
loop_
_entity.id
_entity.type
_entity.pdbx_description
1 polymer ?
#
loop_
_entity_poly.entity_id
_entity_poly.type
_entity_poly.pdbx_seq_one_letter_code
_entity_poly.pdbx_strand_id
1 'polypeptide(L)'
;MDFEGCWLAEARGATPLIDGRTISSGSCGADGRGRRKERDPGMRQVEWEGVTDRSDFLPGHVSQIDRLANAARNARWAEVLDLLAKTPNAVNRPRIGGTSGYTVLHHAAWNGAPPDVVRRLLDLGAWRRLRSTRGQLPVDLAARRGHAHLIDLLRPAPAHPVADDVLAALEQRLHQLVTSRMAEFRITRVLRLPQVAPLTELVEPVMWFPVPGMYGGFAIELQGPELQVKSWCRVLGGSARTHRITARDMMMVESGWDI
;
A
#
# COMPACT_ATOMS: atom_id res chain seq x y z
N MET A 1 34.54 -29.02 -4.04
CA MET A 1 34.71 -28.70 -2.61
C MET A 1 33.35 -28.26 -2.14
N ASP A 2 32.52 -29.27 -1.93
CA ASP A 2 31.12 -29.19 -1.52
C ASP A 2 31.06 -29.48 -0.03
N PHE A 3 30.11 -28.86 0.67
CA PHE A 3 29.62 -29.39 1.94
C PHE A 3 28.12 -29.11 2.06
N GLU A 4 27.33 -30.17 1.91
CA GLU A 4 25.99 -30.32 2.46
C GLU A 4 26.03 -30.89 3.89
N GLY A 5 24.92 -30.74 4.63
CA GLY A 5 24.62 -31.34 5.94
C GLY A 5 24.26 -30.27 6.97
N CYS A 6 23.04 -30.01 7.43
CA CYS A 6 21.89 -30.82 7.88
C CYS A 6 22.06 -31.48 9.28
N TRP A 7 21.16 -31.10 10.21
CA TRP A 7 20.71 -31.76 11.46
C TRP A 7 21.66 -31.74 12.70
N LEU A 8 21.30 -31.96 13.99
CA LEU A 8 20.10 -32.32 14.79
C LEU A 8 20.46 -32.25 16.30
N ALA A 9 19.47 -32.34 17.20
CA ALA A 9 19.49 -33.16 18.44
C ALA A 9 18.02 -33.37 18.89
N GLU A 10 17.36 -34.55 18.75
CA GLU A 10 17.42 -35.86 19.49
C GLU A 10 16.97 -35.76 20.97
N ALA A 11 16.20 -36.68 21.59
CA ALA A 11 16.10 -38.16 21.51
C ALA A 11 14.69 -38.67 21.97
N ARG A 12 14.03 -39.67 21.36
CA ARG A 12 14.05 -41.17 21.46
C ARG A 12 13.49 -41.86 22.73
N GLY A 13 12.59 -42.83 22.52
CA GLY A 13 12.20 -43.93 23.43
C GLY A 13 10.95 -44.71 22.94
N ALA A 14 11.01 -46.04 22.84
CA ALA A 14 10.21 -46.91 21.97
C ALA A 14 8.98 -47.64 22.60
N THR A 15 8.09 -48.13 21.71
CA THR A 15 6.83 -48.95 21.77
C THR A 15 6.95 -50.38 22.39
N PRO A 16 5.88 -51.24 22.61
CA PRO A 16 4.58 -51.37 21.89
C PRO A 16 3.29 -51.89 22.65
N LEU A 17 2.17 -51.92 21.90
CA LEU A 17 0.87 -52.69 21.94
C LEU A 17 0.31 -53.33 23.26
N ILE A 18 -1.00 -53.12 23.54
CA ILE A 18 -2.13 -54.11 23.49
C ILE A 18 -3.46 -53.44 23.96
N ASP A 19 -4.53 -53.86 23.28
CA ASP A 19 -6.00 -53.79 23.41
C ASP A 19 -6.73 -53.41 24.74
N GLY A 20 -7.97 -52.88 24.60
CA GLY A 20 -9.08 -53.14 25.55
C GLY A 20 -9.64 -52.03 26.46
N ARG A 21 -10.82 -51.50 26.07
CA ARG A 21 -12.00 -51.12 26.89
C ARG A 21 -11.92 -50.15 28.11
N THR A 22 -12.70 -49.07 27.97
CA THR A 22 -13.66 -48.44 28.92
C THR A 22 -13.19 -47.94 30.30
N ILE A 23 -13.38 -46.65 30.59
CA ILE A 23 -14.36 -46.08 31.57
C ILE A 23 -14.09 -44.57 31.76
N SER A 24 -15.21 -43.86 31.87
CA SER A 24 -15.45 -42.45 32.21
C SER A 24 -14.65 -41.87 33.40
N SER A 25 -14.41 -40.55 33.38
CA SER A 25 -15.02 -39.60 34.34
C SER A 25 -14.48 -38.17 34.21
N GLY A 26 -15.41 -37.21 34.01
CA GLY A 26 -15.43 -35.83 34.53
C GLY A 26 -14.30 -34.85 34.17
N SER A 27 -14.50 -33.53 34.08
CA SER A 27 -15.67 -32.64 34.13
C SER A 27 -15.14 -31.22 33.95
N CYS A 28 -15.97 -30.35 33.37
CA CYS A 28 -16.00 -28.89 33.50
C CYS A 28 -14.86 -28.03 32.89
N GLY A 29 -15.26 -27.13 31.99
CA GLY A 29 -14.59 -25.83 31.89
C GLY A 29 -14.74 -25.06 30.58
N ALA A 30 -15.93 -24.49 30.34
CA ALA A 30 -16.18 -23.28 29.55
C ALA A 30 -15.78 -23.25 28.05
N ASP A 31 -16.81 -23.43 27.22
CA ASP A 31 -16.91 -22.93 25.85
C ASP A 31 -16.55 -21.43 25.79
N GLY A 32 -15.51 -21.12 25.03
CA GLY A 32 -15.09 -19.77 24.68
C GLY A 32 -14.57 -19.75 23.25
N ARG A 33 -15.31 -20.38 22.32
CA ARG A 33 -15.03 -20.29 20.89
C ARG A 33 -15.34 -18.88 20.40
N GLY A 34 -14.41 -17.96 20.66
CA GLY A 34 -14.30 -16.71 19.94
C GLY A 34 -14.24 -17.04 18.45
N ARG A 35 -15.34 -16.77 17.73
CA ARG A 35 -15.35 -16.80 16.28
C ARG A 35 -14.24 -15.85 15.82
N ARG A 36 -13.13 -16.41 15.32
CA ARG A 36 -12.23 -15.69 14.44
C ARG A 36 -13.10 -15.08 13.35
N LYS A 37 -13.28 -13.75 13.36
CA LYS A 37 -13.73 -13.04 12.15
C LYS A 37 -12.64 -13.26 11.11
N GLU A 38 -12.90 -14.25 10.28
CA GLU A 38 -12.26 -14.51 9.01
C GLU A 38 -12.17 -13.17 8.27
N ARG A 39 -10.95 -12.67 8.06
CA ARG A 39 -10.73 -11.55 7.15
C ARG A 39 -11.22 -12.04 5.80
N ASP A 40 -12.16 -11.32 5.19
CA ASP A 40 -12.63 -11.60 3.85
C ASP A 40 -11.40 -11.73 2.90
N PRO A 41 -11.15 -12.93 2.34
CA PRO A 41 -9.96 -13.19 1.54
C PRO A 41 -10.02 -12.57 0.14
N GLY A 42 -11.09 -11.86 -0.24
CA GLY A 42 -11.33 -11.34 -1.59
C GLY A 42 -10.97 -9.87 -1.85
N MET A 43 -10.92 -8.99 -0.84
CA MET A 43 -10.57 -7.58 -1.07
C MET A 43 -9.05 -7.38 -1.04
N ARG A 44 -8.43 -7.18 -2.21
CA ARG A 44 -7.08 -6.62 -2.29
C ARG A 44 -7.12 -5.20 -1.75
N GLN A 45 -6.67 -5.01 -0.52
CA GLN A 45 -6.47 -3.69 0.07
C GLN A 45 -5.50 -2.88 -0.80
N VAL A 46 -5.91 -1.69 -1.22
CA VAL A 46 -5.04 -0.77 -1.96
C VAL A 46 -3.91 -0.33 -1.03
N GLU A 47 -2.67 -0.54 -1.45
CA GLU A 47 -1.49 -0.22 -0.63
C GLU A 47 -0.71 0.96 -1.20
N TRP A 48 -0.29 1.87 -0.32
CA TRP A 48 0.63 2.94 -0.64
C TRP A 48 2.08 2.49 -0.43
N GLU A 49 2.81 2.47 -1.53
CA GLU A 49 4.23 2.12 -1.53
C GLU A 49 5.11 3.30 -1.10
N GLY A 50 5.48 3.32 0.18
CA GLY A 50 6.25 4.40 0.79
C GLY A 50 7.75 4.15 0.97
N VAL A 51 8.23 2.92 0.85
CA VAL A 51 9.65 2.61 1.09
C VAL A 51 10.51 3.06 -0.09
N THR A 52 11.49 3.92 0.20
CA THR A 52 12.34 4.55 -0.83
C THR A 52 13.79 4.08 -0.82
N ASP A 53 14.27 3.53 0.29
CA ASP A 53 15.63 3.00 0.37
C ASP A 53 15.70 1.61 -0.29
N ARG A 54 16.73 1.42 -1.10
CA ARG A 54 16.93 0.21 -1.91
C ARG A 54 17.43 -0.95 -1.05
N SER A 55 18.12 -0.66 0.05
CA SER A 55 18.66 -1.66 0.98
C SER A 55 17.56 -2.44 1.71
N ASP A 56 16.35 -1.91 1.74
CA ASP A 56 15.17 -2.52 2.35
C ASP A 56 14.55 -3.65 1.53
N PHE A 57 15.06 -3.91 0.34
CA PHE A 57 14.51 -4.86 -0.61
C PHE A 57 15.55 -5.89 -1.03
N LEU A 58 15.07 -7.09 -1.36
CA LEU A 58 15.89 -8.10 -2.01
C LEU A 58 16.40 -7.55 -3.37
N PRO A 59 17.67 -7.81 -3.76
CA PRO A 59 18.23 -7.29 -5.01
C PRO A 59 17.42 -7.62 -6.26
N GLY A 60 16.77 -8.80 -6.30
CA GLY A 60 15.89 -9.21 -7.40
C GLY A 60 14.65 -8.32 -7.54
N HIS A 61 14.02 -7.94 -6.42
CA HIS A 61 12.87 -7.04 -6.43
C HIS A 61 13.25 -5.65 -6.94
N VAL A 62 14.36 -5.11 -6.45
CA VAL A 62 14.88 -3.81 -6.93
C VAL A 62 15.14 -3.84 -8.43
N SER A 63 15.78 -4.90 -8.91
CA SER A 63 16.08 -5.08 -10.34
C SER A 63 14.82 -5.16 -11.20
N GLN A 64 13.76 -5.81 -10.71
CA GLN A 64 12.46 -5.88 -11.39
C GLN A 64 11.79 -4.51 -11.49
N ILE A 65 11.75 -3.73 -10.40
CA ILE A 65 11.17 -2.38 -10.42
C ILE A 65 11.98 -1.43 -11.31
N ASP A 66 13.31 -1.54 -11.27
CA ASP A 66 14.18 -0.76 -12.14
C ASP A 66 13.97 -1.10 -13.62
N ARG A 67 13.74 -2.38 -13.95
CA ARG A 67 13.40 -2.83 -15.29
C ARG A 67 12.08 -2.24 -15.77
N LEU A 68 11.04 -2.27 -14.93
CA LEU A 68 9.73 -1.65 -15.24
C LEU A 68 9.89 -0.15 -15.51
N ALA A 69 10.59 0.58 -14.63
CA ALA A 69 10.82 2.01 -14.79
C ALA A 69 11.63 2.33 -16.06
N ASN A 70 12.64 1.52 -16.38
CA ASN A 70 13.42 1.67 -17.62
C ASN A 70 12.59 1.37 -18.88
N ALA A 71 11.73 0.35 -18.84
CA ALA A 71 10.83 0.03 -19.95
C ALA A 71 9.85 1.18 -20.21
N ALA A 72 9.23 1.72 -19.16
CA ALA A 72 8.30 2.84 -19.26
C ALA A 72 9.00 4.13 -19.75
N ARG A 73 10.18 4.44 -19.19
CA ARG A 73 10.98 5.60 -19.63
C ARG A 73 11.30 5.54 -21.12
N ASN A 74 11.66 4.35 -21.62
CA ASN A 74 12.05 4.13 -23.01
C ASN A 74 10.86 3.74 -23.93
N ALA A 75 9.62 3.94 -23.47
CA ALA A 75 8.40 3.66 -24.23
C ALA A 75 8.25 2.21 -24.75
N ARG A 76 8.83 1.22 -24.05
CA ARG A 76 8.69 -0.21 -24.36
C ARG A 76 7.40 -0.78 -23.76
N TRP A 77 6.25 -0.37 -24.31
CA TRP A 77 4.95 -0.61 -23.69
C TRP A 77 4.54 -2.09 -23.58
N ALA A 78 4.86 -2.92 -24.57
CA ALA A 78 4.62 -4.36 -24.48
C ALA A 78 5.32 -4.97 -23.25
N GLU A 79 6.60 -4.63 -23.04
CA GLU A 79 7.36 -5.09 -21.88
C GLU A 79 6.80 -4.50 -20.56
N VAL A 80 6.37 -3.24 -20.55
CA VAL A 80 5.70 -2.64 -19.38
C VAL A 80 4.47 -3.46 -18.99
N LEU A 81 3.62 -3.80 -19.96
CA LEU A 81 2.40 -4.56 -19.71
C LEU A 81 2.71 -6.01 -19.27
N ASP A 82 3.71 -6.66 -19.86
CA ASP A 82 4.17 -8.00 -19.46
C ASP A 82 4.73 -8.02 -18.03
N LEU A 83 5.46 -6.98 -17.64
CA LEU A 83 5.99 -6.85 -16.29
C LEU A 83 4.87 -6.61 -15.28
N LEU A 84 3.93 -5.72 -15.60
CA LEU A 84 2.77 -5.44 -14.73
C LEU A 84 1.81 -6.62 -14.62
N ALA A 85 1.69 -7.46 -15.65
CA ALA A 85 0.92 -8.70 -15.56
C ALA A 85 1.48 -9.65 -14.46
N LYS A 86 2.79 -9.63 -14.24
CA LYS A 86 3.47 -10.42 -13.21
C LYS A 86 3.48 -9.74 -11.85
N THR A 87 3.49 -8.41 -11.81
CA THR A 87 3.53 -7.59 -10.59
C THR A 87 2.56 -6.42 -10.69
N PRO A 88 1.24 -6.66 -10.57
CA PRO A 88 0.22 -5.62 -10.78
C PRO A 88 0.28 -4.51 -9.72
N ASN A 89 0.73 -4.81 -8.51
CA ASN A 89 0.91 -3.83 -7.44
C ASN A 89 1.97 -2.75 -7.76
N ALA A 90 2.83 -2.97 -8.75
CA ALA A 90 3.87 -2.01 -9.15
C ALA A 90 3.35 -0.87 -10.04
N VAL A 91 2.09 -0.89 -10.50
CA VAL A 91 1.55 0.09 -11.46
C VAL A 91 1.66 1.54 -10.98
N ASN A 92 1.46 1.80 -9.69
CA ASN A 92 1.56 3.13 -9.08
C ASN A 92 2.91 3.40 -8.40
N ARG A 93 3.87 2.48 -8.53
CA ARG A 93 5.17 2.59 -7.89
C ARG A 93 6.13 3.40 -8.76
N PRO A 94 6.74 4.48 -8.24
CA PRO A 94 7.87 5.10 -8.91
C PRO A 94 9.15 4.27 -8.75
N ARG A 95 10.22 4.62 -9.46
CA ARG A 95 11.54 4.01 -9.25
C ARG A 95 11.97 4.15 -7.79
N ILE A 96 12.47 3.06 -7.20
CA ILE A 96 12.99 3.05 -5.82
C ILE A 96 14.25 3.94 -5.76
N GLY A 97 14.21 4.95 -4.89
CA GLY A 97 15.25 5.98 -4.79
C GLY A 97 15.28 6.97 -5.95
N GLY A 98 14.30 6.94 -6.86
CA GLY A 98 14.22 7.88 -7.98
C GLY A 98 13.71 9.26 -7.55
N THR A 99 14.25 10.32 -8.14
CA THR A 99 13.94 11.71 -7.75
C THR A 99 12.74 12.33 -8.46
N SER A 100 12.24 11.72 -9.54
CA SER A 100 11.12 12.27 -10.33
C SER A 100 9.73 11.94 -9.76
N GLY A 101 9.61 10.84 -9.01
CA GLY A 101 8.30 10.30 -8.60
C GLY A 101 7.42 9.84 -9.77
N TYR A 102 7.98 9.64 -10.96
CA TYR A 102 7.21 9.20 -12.13
C TYR A 102 6.83 7.72 -11.99
N THR A 103 5.55 7.44 -12.18
CA THR A 103 5.00 6.10 -12.39
C THR A 103 4.94 5.77 -13.88
N VAL A 104 4.49 4.56 -14.21
CA VAL A 104 4.28 4.15 -15.61
C VAL A 104 3.31 5.08 -16.33
N LEU A 105 2.27 5.60 -15.65
CA LEU A 105 1.30 6.52 -16.26
C LEU A 105 1.91 7.91 -16.54
N HIS A 106 2.81 8.40 -15.67
CA HIS A 106 3.56 9.62 -15.94
C HIS A 106 4.47 9.47 -17.16
N HIS A 107 5.15 8.32 -17.29
CA HIS A 107 5.98 8.02 -18.46
C HIS A 107 5.15 7.87 -19.73
N ALA A 108 3.97 7.23 -19.66
CA ALA A 108 3.05 7.13 -20.78
C ALA A 108 2.59 8.51 -21.27
N ALA A 109 2.20 9.39 -20.34
CA ALA A 109 1.86 10.76 -20.63
C ALA A 109 3.02 11.57 -21.18
N TRP A 110 4.24 11.37 -20.66
CA TRP A 110 5.43 12.04 -21.16
C TRP A 110 5.76 11.63 -22.60
N ASN A 111 5.74 10.33 -22.89
CA ASN A 111 6.15 9.80 -24.18
C ASN A 111 5.05 9.85 -25.25
N GLY A 112 3.81 10.21 -24.89
CA GLY A 112 2.69 10.18 -25.83
C GLY A 112 2.34 8.74 -26.21
N ALA A 113 2.20 7.88 -25.19
CA ALA A 113 1.91 6.46 -25.40
C ALA A 113 0.59 6.26 -26.17
N PRO A 114 0.46 5.15 -26.92
CA PRO A 114 -0.79 4.80 -27.58
C PRO A 114 -2.01 4.79 -26.61
N PRO A 115 -3.20 5.25 -27.03
CA PRO A 115 -4.40 5.27 -26.20
C PRO A 115 -4.79 3.93 -25.56
N ASP A 116 -4.59 2.82 -26.27
CA ASP A 116 -4.83 1.45 -25.79
C ASP A 116 -3.89 1.07 -24.63
N VAL A 117 -2.61 1.45 -24.71
CA VAL A 117 -1.65 1.29 -23.61
C VAL A 117 -2.12 2.07 -22.40
N VAL A 118 -2.52 3.34 -22.57
CA VAL A 118 -3.00 4.17 -21.47
C VAL A 118 -4.26 3.57 -20.84
N ARG A 119 -5.24 3.13 -21.64
CA ARG A 119 -6.43 2.41 -21.13
C ARG A 119 -6.04 1.18 -20.33
N ARG A 120 -5.11 0.35 -20.84
CA ARG A 120 -4.67 -0.85 -20.15
C ARG A 120 -3.98 -0.55 -18.81
N LEU A 121 -3.18 0.51 -18.73
CA LEU A 121 -2.58 0.95 -17.46
C LEU A 121 -3.65 1.38 -16.46
N LEU A 122 -4.70 2.07 -16.93
CA LEU A 122 -5.83 2.49 -16.10
C LEU A 122 -6.66 1.28 -15.63
N ASP A 123 -6.89 0.28 -16.50
CA ASP A 123 -7.54 -0.98 -16.14
C ASP A 123 -6.75 -1.77 -15.07
N LEU A 124 -5.41 -1.61 -15.08
CA LEU A 124 -4.54 -2.17 -14.05
C LEU A 124 -4.52 -1.36 -12.74
N GLY A 125 -5.29 -0.28 -12.65
CA GLY A 125 -5.42 0.55 -11.46
C GLY A 125 -4.42 1.71 -11.37
N ALA A 126 -3.85 2.17 -12.50
CA ALA A 126 -3.02 3.37 -12.51
C ALA A 126 -3.82 4.61 -12.09
N TRP A 127 -3.30 5.39 -11.15
CA TRP A 127 -3.95 6.59 -10.63
C TRP A 127 -3.67 7.83 -11.49
N ARG A 128 -4.73 8.52 -11.92
CA ARG A 128 -4.59 9.77 -12.69
C ARG A 128 -4.29 10.95 -11.79
N ARG A 129 -4.70 10.88 -10.51
CA ARG A 129 -4.48 11.95 -9.51
C ARG A 129 -3.18 11.81 -8.71
N LEU A 130 -2.35 10.82 -9.00
CA LEU A 130 -1.04 10.68 -8.37
C LEU A 130 -0.07 11.72 -8.93
N ARG A 131 0.48 12.58 -8.08
CA ARG A 131 1.44 13.61 -8.47
C ARG A 131 2.88 13.10 -8.41
N SER A 132 3.68 13.53 -9.37
CA SER A 132 5.15 13.44 -9.35
C SER A 132 5.77 14.27 -8.21
N THR A 133 7.09 14.18 -8.00
CA THR A 133 7.78 14.99 -6.97
C THR A 133 7.74 16.49 -7.26
N ARG A 134 7.47 16.88 -8.50
CA ARG A 134 7.27 18.28 -8.92
C ARG A 134 5.80 18.71 -8.90
N GLY A 135 4.92 17.91 -8.29
CA GLY A 135 3.49 18.21 -8.19
C GLY A 135 2.69 18.00 -9.49
N GLN A 136 3.32 17.53 -10.57
CA GLN A 136 2.66 17.35 -11.87
C GLN A 136 1.86 16.05 -11.92
N LEU A 137 0.64 16.11 -12.44
CA LEU A 137 -0.17 14.96 -12.81
C LEU A 137 0.26 14.40 -14.19
N PRO A 138 -0.07 13.14 -14.51
CA PRO A 138 0.09 12.60 -15.85
C PRO A 138 -0.55 13.50 -16.93
N VAL A 139 -1.77 14.00 -16.71
CA VAL A 139 -2.45 14.89 -17.68
C VAL A 139 -1.67 16.17 -17.95
N ASP A 140 -1.04 16.77 -16.93
CA ASP A 140 -0.22 17.97 -17.08
C ASP A 140 1.01 17.71 -17.96
N LEU A 141 1.61 16.52 -17.83
CA LEU A 141 2.74 16.11 -18.66
C LEU A 141 2.33 15.92 -20.12
N ALA A 142 1.17 15.31 -20.37
CA ALA A 142 0.63 15.15 -21.71
C ALA A 142 0.32 16.51 -22.36
N ALA A 143 -0.36 17.40 -21.64
CA ALA A 143 -0.72 18.73 -22.13
C ALA A 143 0.53 19.55 -22.48
N ARG A 144 1.50 19.61 -21.56
CA ARG A 144 2.75 20.36 -21.77
C ARG A 144 3.56 19.84 -22.96
N ARG A 145 3.43 18.56 -23.31
CA ARG A 145 4.16 17.94 -24.42
C ARG A 145 3.36 17.89 -25.73
N GLY A 146 2.15 18.43 -25.75
CA GLY A 146 1.30 18.47 -26.95
C GLY A 146 0.60 17.16 -27.27
N HIS A 147 0.52 16.22 -26.32
CA HIS A 147 -0.13 14.92 -26.51
C HIS A 147 -1.65 15.01 -26.30
N ALA A 148 -2.31 15.84 -27.11
CA ALA A 148 -3.74 16.16 -27.00
C ALA A 148 -4.64 14.91 -27.00
N HIS A 149 -4.26 13.88 -27.77
CA HIS A 149 -4.97 12.60 -27.86
C HIS A 149 -5.07 11.82 -26.53
N LEU A 150 -4.29 12.18 -25.52
CA LEU A 150 -4.32 11.55 -24.19
C LEU A 150 -5.07 12.35 -23.12
N ILE A 151 -5.44 13.59 -23.40
CA ILE A 151 -5.96 14.50 -22.39
C ILE A 151 -7.23 13.96 -21.76
N ASP A 152 -8.18 13.48 -22.56
CA ASP A 152 -9.44 12.96 -22.04
C ASP A 152 -9.28 11.62 -21.32
N LEU A 153 -8.33 10.79 -21.73
CA LEU A 153 -8.04 9.52 -21.05
C LEU A 153 -7.37 9.73 -19.68
N LEU A 154 -6.49 10.72 -19.59
CA LEU A 154 -5.71 11.04 -18.38
C LEU A 154 -6.42 12.02 -17.46
N ARG A 155 -7.51 12.65 -17.89
CA ARG A 155 -8.27 13.58 -17.08
C ARG A 155 -8.78 12.88 -15.82
N PRO A 156 -8.50 13.42 -14.61
CA PRO A 156 -9.05 12.89 -13.37
C PRO A 156 -10.57 12.77 -13.43
N ALA A 157 -11.08 11.64 -12.95
CA ALA A 157 -12.52 11.36 -12.83
C ALA A 157 -12.80 10.84 -11.41
N PRO A 158 -12.85 11.73 -10.39
CA PRO A 158 -13.01 11.31 -9.01
C PRO A 158 -14.42 10.75 -8.78
N ALA A 159 -14.49 9.55 -8.22
CA ALA A 159 -15.72 8.96 -7.69
C ALA A 159 -16.18 9.67 -6.40
N HIS A 160 -15.21 10.20 -5.63
CA HIS A 160 -15.44 10.93 -4.39
C HIS A 160 -14.91 12.36 -4.54
N PRO A 161 -15.69 13.30 -5.08
CA PRO A 161 -15.22 14.66 -5.37
C PRO A 161 -14.95 15.45 -4.10
N VAL A 162 -13.72 15.95 -3.97
CA VAL A 162 -13.27 16.84 -2.90
C VAL A 162 -12.44 17.96 -3.54
N ALA A 163 -12.59 19.19 -3.05
CA ALA A 163 -11.86 20.33 -3.57
C ALA A 163 -10.33 20.18 -3.35
N ASP A 164 -9.54 20.69 -4.30
CA ASP A 164 -8.08 20.46 -4.31
C ASP A 164 -7.34 21.13 -3.14
N ASP A 165 -7.82 22.29 -2.68
CA ASP A 165 -7.32 22.97 -1.49
C ASP A 165 -7.60 22.17 -0.21
N VAL A 166 -8.80 21.56 -0.12
CA VAL A 166 -9.16 20.64 0.97
C VAL A 166 -8.27 19.39 0.94
N LEU A 167 -8.07 18.77 -0.23
CA LEU A 167 -7.17 17.61 -0.36
C LEU A 167 -5.74 17.93 0.08
N ALA A 168 -5.23 19.11 -0.29
CA ALA A 168 -3.90 19.56 0.15
C ALA A 168 -3.83 19.75 1.67
N ALA A 169 -4.86 20.33 2.28
CA ALA A 169 -4.94 20.52 3.73
C ALA A 169 -5.05 19.20 4.50
N LEU A 170 -5.79 18.22 3.97
CA LEU A 170 -5.89 16.86 4.51
C LEU A 170 -4.55 16.12 4.42
N GLU A 171 -3.88 16.20 3.26
CA GLU A 171 -2.59 15.56 3.04
C GLU A 171 -1.52 16.08 3.99
N GLN A 172 -1.43 17.40 4.16
CA GLN A 172 -0.49 18.02 5.09
C GLN A 172 -0.70 17.52 6.53
N ARG A 173 -1.95 17.44 6.99
CA ARG A 173 -2.27 16.95 8.35
C ARG A 173 -2.03 15.46 8.50
N LEU A 174 -2.35 14.66 7.47
CA LEU A 174 -2.01 13.25 7.44
C LEU A 174 -0.49 13.05 7.60
N HIS A 175 0.32 13.86 6.90
CA HIS A 175 1.78 13.78 7.02
C HIS A 175 2.25 14.14 8.42
N GLN A 176 1.69 15.19 9.03
CA GLN A 176 1.97 15.56 10.43
C GLN A 176 1.65 14.41 11.39
N LEU A 177 0.49 13.76 11.24
CA LEU A 177 0.09 12.61 12.05
C LEU A 177 1.08 11.45 11.88
N VAL A 178 1.39 11.08 10.64
CA VAL A 178 2.29 9.97 10.33
C VAL A 178 3.68 10.23 10.90
N THR A 179 4.26 11.41 10.67
CA THR A 179 5.57 11.78 11.19
C THR A 179 5.60 11.82 12.72
N SER A 180 4.56 12.38 13.35
CA SER A 180 4.43 12.40 14.82
C SER A 180 4.40 10.99 15.38
N ARG A 181 3.57 10.10 14.82
CA ARG A 181 3.52 8.69 15.24
C ARG A 181 4.82 7.94 14.97
N MET A 182 5.47 8.14 13.82
CA MET A 182 6.78 7.52 13.55
C MET A 182 7.83 7.94 14.58
N ALA A 183 7.82 9.21 15.01
CA ALA A 183 8.71 9.71 16.04
C ALA A 183 8.43 9.08 17.43
N GLU A 184 7.16 8.83 17.79
CA GLU A 184 6.80 8.10 19.02
C GLU A 184 7.48 6.72 19.09
N PHE A 185 7.62 6.04 17.95
CA PHE A 185 8.29 4.73 17.84
C PHE A 185 9.77 4.82 17.47
N ARG A 186 10.36 6.03 17.48
CA ARG A 186 11.77 6.29 17.11
C ARG A 186 12.14 5.75 15.72
N ILE A 187 11.19 5.74 14.79
CA ILE A 187 11.42 5.32 13.41
C ILE A 187 12.05 6.49 12.66
N THR A 188 13.33 6.37 12.33
CA THR A 188 14.13 7.40 11.64
C THR A 188 14.16 7.23 10.12
N ARG A 189 13.46 6.22 9.61
CA ARG A 189 13.48 5.83 8.20
C ARG A 189 12.79 6.88 7.33
N VAL A 190 13.40 7.24 6.21
CA VAL A 190 12.81 8.16 5.24
C VAL A 190 11.80 7.40 4.39
N LEU A 191 10.54 7.86 4.40
CA LEU A 191 9.44 7.29 3.63
C LEU A 191 8.81 8.33 2.70
N ARG A 192 8.35 7.87 1.55
CA ARG A 192 7.42 8.62 0.71
C ARG A 192 6.03 8.55 1.32
N LEU A 193 5.60 9.65 1.93
CA LEU A 193 4.30 9.73 2.58
C LEU A 193 3.11 9.67 1.59
N PRO A 194 1.95 9.13 2.01
CA PRO A 194 0.75 9.03 1.17
C PRO A 194 0.27 10.35 0.59
N GLN A 195 -0.10 10.34 -0.70
CA GLN A 195 -0.91 11.41 -1.26
C GLN A 195 -2.38 11.08 -1.07
N VAL A 196 -3.19 12.09 -0.76
CA VAL A 196 -4.63 11.90 -0.46
C VAL A 196 -5.47 11.87 -1.73
N ALA A 197 -5.10 12.65 -2.76
CA ALA A 197 -5.89 12.79 -3.98
C ALA A 197 -6.23 11.45 -4.70
N PRO A 198 -5.34 10.43 -4.76
CA PRO A 198 -5.69 9.12 -5.31
C PRO A 198 -6.89 8.42 -4.64
N LEU A 199 -7.20 8.69 -3.36
CA LEU A 199 -8.39 8.11 -2.70
C LEU A 199 -9.68 8.49 -3.39
N THR A 200 -9.72 9.68 -4.00
CA THR A 200 -10.91 10.17 -4.70
C THR A 200 -11.24 9.34 -5.95
N GLU A 201 -10.29 8.57 -6.48
CA GLU A 201 -10.45 7.73 -7.67
C GLU A 201 -10.82 6.28 -7.35
N LEU A 202 -10.72 5.87 -6.08
CA LEU A 202 -10.99 4.50 -5.69
C LEU A 202 -12.50 4.27 -5.53
N VAL A 203 -12.97 3.06 -5.84
CA VAL A 203 -14.35 2.64 -5.57
C VAL A 203 -14.61 2.72 -4.07
N GLU A 204 -13.79 1.98 -3.30
CA GLU A 204 -13.69 2.11 -1.85
C GLU A 204 -12.53 3.05 -1.53
N PRO A 205 -12.78 4.24 -0.97
CA PRO A 205 -11.76 5.27 -0.80
C PRO A 205 -10.89 5.02 0.44
N VAL A 206 -10.32 3.82 0.51
CA VAL A 206 -9.46 3.32 1.58
C VAL A 206 -8.11 2.91 1.01
N MET A 207 -7.02 3.32 1.67
CA MET A 207 -5.69 2.79 1.41
C MET A 207 -4.97 2.38 2.69
N TRP A 208 -4.10 1.39 2.58
CA TRP A 208 -3.16 1.01 3.62
C TRP A 208 -1.79 1.62 3.37
N PHE A 209 -1.21 2.22 4.40
CA PHE A 209 0.15 2.72 4.38
C PHE A 209 1.00 1.96 5.42
N PRO A 210 1.79 0.96 5.00
CA PRO A 210 2.66 0.23 5.90
C PRO A 210 3.87 1.08 6.30
N VAL A 211 4.28 0.95 7.56
CA VAL A 211 5.47 1.62 8.09
C VAL A 211 6.43 0.56 8.63
N PRO A 212 7.50 0.23 7.89
CA PRO A 212 8.53 -0.68 8.38
C PRO A 212 9.16 -0.16 9.68
N GLY A 213 9.38 -1.06 10.64
CA GLY A 213 9.75 -0.74 12.02
C GLY A 213 8.56 -0.56 12.96
N MET A 214 7.37 -0.21 12.46
CA MET A 214 6.13 -0.16 13.25
C MET A 214 5.42 -1.52 13.35
N TYR A 215 5.81 -2.49 12.49
CA TYR A 215 5.15 -3.79 12.33
C TYR A 215 3.63 -3.63 12.17
N GLY A 216 3.25 -2.61 11.39
CA GLY A 216 1.91 -2.10 11.23
C GLY A 216 1.93 -0.88 10.30
N GLY A 217 1.01 0.05 10.50
CA GLY A 217 0.82 1.16 9.57
C GLY A 217 -0.45 1.94 9.83
N PHE A 218 -0.97 2.53 8.76
CA PHE A 218 -2.13 3.42 8.78
C PHE A 218 -3.16 2.96 7.76
N ALA A 219 -4.39 2.70 8.19
CA ALA A 219 -5.54 2.63 7.31
C ALA A 219 -6.10 4.04 7.17
N ILE A 220 -6.14 4.55 5.94
CA ILE A 220 -6.53 5.91 5.61
C ILE A 220 -7.78 5.81 4.75
N GLU A 221 -8.89 6.34 5.24
CA GLU A 221 -10.19 6.30 4.59
C GLU A 221 -10.68 7.74 4.38
N LEU A 222 -11.07 8.07 3.15
CA LEU A 222 -11.69 9.36 2.83
C LEU A 222 -13.21 9.24 2.98
N GLN A 223 -13.78 10.08 3.85
CA GLN A 223 -15.22 10.15 4.14
C GLN A 223 -15.70 11.58 3.85
N GLY A 224 -16.19 11.80 2.63
CA GLY A 224 -16.49 13.15 2.15
C GLY A 224 -15.24 14.05 2.19
N PRO A 225 -15.28 15.25 2.78
CA PRO A 225 -14.13 16.17 2.85
C PRO A 225 -13.19 15.90 4.05
N GLU A 226 -13.16 14.67 4.57
CA GLU A 226 -12.44 14.33 5.79
C GLU A 226 -11.74 12.97 5.68
N LEU A 227 -10.71 12.75 6.51
CA LEU A 227 -10.07 11.44 6.63
C LEU A 227 -10.39 10.80 7.98
N GLN A 228 -10.77 9.53 7.96
CA GLN A 228 -10.66 8.64 9.10
C GLN A 228 -9.34 7.87 8.99
N VAL A 229 -8.44 8.05 9.96
CA VAL A 229 -7.11 7.44 9.94
C VAL A 229 -6.92 6.56 11.17
N LYS A 230 -6.81 5.26 10.94
CA LYS A 230 -6.56 4.27 12.00
C LYS A 230 -5.10 3.85 11.94
N SER A 231 -4.35 4.12 13.00
CA SER A 231 -2.97 3.66 13.14
C SER A 231 -2.91 2.39 13.98
N TRP A 232 -2.08 1.42 13.58
CA TRP A 232 -1.90 0.18 14.33
C TRP A 232 -0.42 -0.21 14.40
N CYS A 233 0.05 -0.60 15.60
CA CYS A 233 1.42 -1.04 15.85
C CYS A 233 1.41 -2.33 16.70
N ARG A 234 2.12 -3.37 16.24
CA ARG A 234 2.15 -4.68 16.91
C ARG A 234 3.11 -4.73 18.11
N VAL A 235 4.13 -3.88 18.16
CA VAL A 235 5.26 -3.98 19.11
C VAL A 235 4.89 -3.58 20.55
N LEU A 236 3.88 -2.73 20.75
CA LEU A 236 3.50 -2.20 22.08
C LEU A 236 2.04 -2.53 22.45
N GLY A 237 1.66 -3.81 22.42
CA GLY A 237 0.38 -4.26 23.03
C GLY A 237 -0.90 -3.66 22.45
N GLY A 238 -0.86 -3.08 21.24
CA GLY A 238 -2.04 -2.49 20.58
C GLY A 238 -2.27 -1.02 20.91
N SER A 239 -1.37 -0.13 20.50
CA SER A 239 -1.58 1.34 20.54
C SER A 239 -2.47 1.83 19.39
N ALA A 240 -3.57 1.13 19.15
CA ALA A 240 -4.52 1.51 18.12
C ALA A 240 -5.10 2.89 18.45
N ARG A 241 -4.93 3.85 17.55
CA ARG A 241 -5.54 5.18 17.66
C ARG A 241 -6.28 5.48 16.37
N THR A 242 -7.45 6.09 16.51
CA THR A 242 -8.24 6.57 15.38
C THR A 242 -8.24 8.09 15.43
N HIS A 243 -7.96 8.71 14.29
CA HIS A 243 -8.01 10.17 14.14
C HIS A 243 -9.04 10.52 13.06
N ARG A 244 -9.80 11.57 13.33
CA ARG A 244 -10.57 12.30 12.32
C ARG A 244 -9.75 13.52 11.92
N ILE A 245 -9.51 13.67 10.61
CA ILE A 245 -8.76 14.78 10.04
C ILE A 245 -9.69 15.56 9.11
N THR A 246 -9.81 16.85 9.35
CA THR A 246 -10.53 17.78 8.46
C THR A 246 -9.57 18.78 7.84
N ALA A 247 -10.04 19.64 6.95
CA ALA A 247 -9.23 20.75 6.41
C ALA A 247 -8.77 21.75 7.49
N ARG A 248 -9.42 21.76 8.67
CA ARG A 248 -9.20 22.77 9.72
C ARG A 248 -8.47 22.18 10.92
N ASP A 249 -8.85 20.97 11.33
CA ASP A 249 -8.39 20.35 12.57
C ASP A 249 -8.06 18.87 12.38
N MET A 250 -7.47 18.31 13.44
CA MET A 250 -7.22 16.88 13.59
C MET A 250 -7.53 16.52 15.03
N MET A 251 -8.45 15.57 15.22
CA MET A 251 -8.89 15.14 16.54
C MET A 251 -8.73 13.62 16.66
N MET A 252 -8.16 13.19 17.77
CA MET A 252 -8.22 11.78 18.15
C MET A 252 -9.65 11.46 18.58
N VAL A 253 -10.23 10.44 17.99
CA VAL A 253 -11.55 9.94 18.36
C VAL A 253 -11.37 8.62 19.10
N GLU A 254 -12.06 8.45 20.22
CA GLU A 254 -12.12 7.15 20.88
C GLU A 254 -12.77 6.16 19.92
N SER A 255 -12.00 5.16 19.49
CA SER A 255 -12.60 3.95 18.94
C SER A 255 -12.87 3.02 20.11
N GLY A 256 -14.11 3.02 20.60
CA GLY A 256 -14.61 1.88 21.36
C GLY A 256 -14.47 0.64 20.48
N TRP A 257 -13.86 -0.41 21.03
CA TRP A 257 -14.00 -1.76 20.50
C TRP A 257 -14.67 -2.57 21.62
N ASP A 258 -15.90 -3.02 21.39
CA ASP A 258 -16.39 -4.21 22.07
C ASP A 258 -15.49 -5.37 21.61
N ILE A 259 -14.78 -5.90 22.59
CA ILE A 259 -13.70 -6.89 22.51
C ILE A 259 -14.25 -8.27 22.12
#